data_AF-A0A8J5KMP2-F1
#
_entry.id   AF-A0A8J5KMP2-F1
#
_cell.length_a   1.000
_cell.length_b   1.000
_cell.length_c   1.000
_cell.angle_alpha   90.00
_cell.angle_beta   90.00
_cell.angle_gamma   90.00
#
_symmetry.space_group_name_H-M   'P 1'
#
loop_
_entity.id
_entity.type
_entity.pdbx_description
1 polymer ?
#
loop_
_entity_poly.entity_id
_entity_poly.type
_entity_poly.pdbx_seq_one_letter_code
_entity_poly.pdbx_strand_id
1 'polypeptide(L)'
;MLIDQEPMNNPIDLSRLASRWRSSDEWKKMVEEMDSAEPMPSHLNTINSSGLFHIVSTDKMSVLYNETPQHGHDVGVVQADCPAPTRRLAYYFEMTVKNAGQKGQVTIGFTMQHFKMRRQPGWEANSCGYHGDDGYLYHGQGKGESFGPTFTTNDIVGAGINYATHEFFFTKNAKLIGTVAKVIKGPLYPTIAVHSKNEEYS
;
A
#
# COMPACT_ATOMS: atom_id res chain seq x y z
N MET A 1 -38.64 39.71 -17.34
CA MET A 1 -38.41 38.80 -16.21
C MET A 1 -39.20 37.55 -16.54
N LEU A 2 -38.61 36.39 -16.82
CA LEU A 2 -37.41 35.78 -16.25
C LEU A 2 -36.56 35.15 -17.36
N ILE A 3 -35.25 35.18 -17.15
CA ILE A 3 -34.21 34.48 -17.89
C ILE A 3 -34.04 33.13 -17.20
N ASP A 4 -34.40 32.03 -17.88
CA ASP A 4 -34.08 30.69 -17.39
C ASP A 4 -32.64 30.37 -17.78
N GLN A 5 -31.73 30.43 -16.80
CA GLN A 5 -30.37 29.91 -16.89
C GLN A 5 -30.40 28.41 -16.61
N GLU A 6 -30.02 27.58 -17.59
CA GLU A 6 -29.68 26.18 -17.33
C GLU A 6 -28.39 26.09 -16.48
N PRO A 7 -28.31 25.19 -15.50
CA PRO A 7 -27.08 24.96 -14.75
C PRO A 7 -26.09 24.16 -15.63
N MET A 8 -24.97 24.77 -15.99
CA MET A 8 -23.79 24.06 -16.48
C MET A 8 -23.29 23.13 -15.38
N ASN A 9 -23.68 21.85 -15.46
CA ASN A 9 -23.10 20.80 -14.64
C ASN A 9 -22.60 19.66 -15.54
N ASN A 10 -21.69 20.02 -16.45
CA ASN A 10 -20.83 19.02 -17.09
C ASN A 10 -19.58 18.84 -16.22
N PRO A 11 -19.21 17.61 -15.83
CA PRO A 11 -17.94 17.37 -15.16
C PRO A 11 -16.82 17.91 -16.05
N ILE A 12 -15.91 18.69 -15.45
CA ILE A 12 -14.76 19.23 -16.15
C ILE A 12 -13.91 18.04 -16.59
N ASP A 13 -13.93 17.75 -17.88
CA ASP A 13 -13.02 16.79 -18.50
C ASP A 13 -11.64 17.43 -18.59
N LEU A 14 -10.80 17.15 -17.59
CA LEU A 14 -9.42 17.64 -17.51
C LEU A 14 -8.59 17.23 -18.73
N SER A 15 -8.96 16.15 -19.44
CA SER A 15 -8.31 15.75 -20.69
C SER A 15 -8.59 16.74 -21.83
N ARG A 16 -9.76 17.39 -21.83
CA ARG A 16 -10.14 18.43 -22.81
C ARG A 16 -9.53 19.80 -22.52
N LEU A 17 -9.25 20.11 -21.26
CA LEU A 17 -8.55 21.35 -20.89
C LEU A 17 -7.05 21.27 -21.21
N ALA A 18 -6.44 20.11 -21.03
CA ALA A 18 -5.02 19.90 -21.25
C ALA A 18 -4.65 19.61 -22.73
N SER A 19 -5.58 19.07 -23.51
CA SER A 19 -5.41 18.83 -24.97
C SER A 19 -5.44 20.10 -25.81
N ARG A 20 -5.73 21.27 -25.24
CA ARG A 20 -5.65 22.56 -25.96
C ARG A 20 -4.21 23.03 -26.23
N TRP A 21 -3.20 22.41 -25.63
CA TRP A 21 -1.81 22.90 -25.68
C TRP A 21 -0.76 21.82 -25.94
N ARG A 22 -1.13 20.53 -26.03
CA ARG A 22 -0.19 19.42 -26.24
C ARG A 22 -0.78 18.29 -27.07
N SER A 23 0.01 17.81 -28.02
CA SER A 23 -0.23 16.63 -28.84
C SER A 23 -0.08 15.33 -28.04
N SER A 24 -0.65 14.24 -28.56
CA SER A 24 -0.56 12.90 -27.96
C SER A 24 0.89 12.42 -27.74
N ASP A 25 1.80 12.76 -28.66
CA ASP A 25 3.20 12.36 -28.59
C ASP A 25 3.97 13.15 -27.52
N GLU A 26 3.64 14.43 -27.32
CA GLU A 26 4.18 15.22 -26.22
C GLU A 26 3.71 14.68 -24.85
N TRP A 27 2.48 14.19 -24.76
CA TRP A 27 1.98 13.52 -23.56
C TRP A 27 2.72 12.22 -23.27
N LYS A 28 2.91 11.35 -24.27
CA LYS A 28 3.68 10.11 -24.11
C LYS A 28 5.10 10.38 -23.65
N LYS A 29 5.78 11.32 -24.31
CA LYS A 29 7.16 11.68 -23.96
C LYS A 29 7.27 12.20 -22.53
N MET A 30 6.33 13.01 -22.07
CA MET A 30 6.30 13.47 -20.68
C MET A 30 6.04 12.34 -19.67
N VAL A 31 5.15 11.39 -19.99
CA VAL A 31 4.90 10.23 -19.13
C VAL A 31 6.15 9.37 -19.05
N GLU A 32 6.83 9.10 -20.16
CA GLU A 32 8.10 8.35 -20.21
C GLU A 32 9.23 9.08 -19.46
N GLU A 33 9.35 10.39 -19.60
CA GLU A 33 10.32 11.21 -18.83
C GLU A 33 10.01 11.18 -17.32
N MET A 34 8.74 11.21 -16.93
CA MET A 34 8.33 11.12 -15.53
C MET A 34 8.59 9.74 -14.94
N ASP A 35 8.30 8.68 -15.70
CA ASP A 35 8.51 7.29 -15.28
C ASP A 35 9.99 6.90 -15.25
N SER A 36 10.81 7.46 -16.14
CA SER A 36 12.26 7.27 -16.10
C SER A 36 12.95 8.05 -14.99
N ALA A 37 12.32 9.10 -14.46
CA ALA A 37 12.89 9.94 -13.41
C ALA A 37 12.69 9.40 -11.99
N GLU A 38 11.68 8.55 -11.75
CA GLU A 38 11.38 7.97 -10.43
C GLU A 38 11.10 6.47 -10.56
N PRO A 39 11.96 5.58 -10.02
CA PRO A 39 11.78 4.14 -10.13
C PRO A 39 10.48 3.71 -9.43
N MET A 40 9.82 2.70 -9.97
CA MET A 40 8.58 2.15 -9.42
C MET A 40 8.86 0.86 -8.65
N PRO A 41 8.23 0.66 -7.48
CA PRO A 41 8.30 -0.60 -6.76
C PRO A 41 7.90 -1.77 -7.65
N SER A 42 8.77 -2.77 -7.73
CA SER A 42 8.59 -3.89 -8.66
C SER A 42 8.70 -5.26 -8.01
N HIS A 43 9.40 -5.36 -6.88
CA HIS A 43 9.61 -6.62 -6.18
C HIS A 43 9.94 -6.39 -4.71
N LEU A 44 9.89 -7.47 -3.94
CA LEU A 44 10.21 -7.46 -2.52
C LEU A 44 11.71 -7.41 -2.27
N ASN A 45 12.13 -6.51 -1.38
CA ASN A 45 13.52 -6.31 -1.02
C ASN A 45 14.01 -7.44 -0.12
N THR A 46 14.93 -8.26 -0.63
CA THR A 46 15.50 -9.39 0.09
C THR A 46 16.63 -9.02 1.06
N ILE A 47 17.23 -7.83 0.91
CA ILE A 47 18.37 -7.37 1.73
C ILE A 47 17.87 -6.69 3.00
N ASN A 48 16.84 -5.83 2.88
CA ASN A 48 16.21 -5.15 4.01
C ASN A 48 14.93 -5.88 4.45
N SER A 49 15.11 -7.14 4.84
CA SER A 49 14.04 -7.99 5.37
C SER A 49 14.32 -8.32 6.82
N SER A 50 13.30 -8.60 7.64
CA SER A 50 13.53 -8.96 9.05
C SER A 50 14.38 -10.24 9.24
N GLY A 51 14.54 -11.04 8.16
CA GLY A 51 15.25 -12.32 8.15
C GLY A 51 14.72 -13.32 9.18
N LEU A 52 15.07 -14.59 9.04
CA LEU A 52 14.74 -15.70 9.97
C LEU A 52 13.25 -16.11 10.05
N PHE A 53 12.31 -15.18 10.06
CA PHE A 53 10.88 -15.50 10.27
C PHE A 53 10.09 -15.72 8.99
N HIS A 54 10.64 -15.33 7.85
CA HIS A 54 9.98 -15.51 6.57
C HIS A 54 10.98 -15.85 5.47
N ILE A 55 10.47 -16.45 4.41
CA ILE A 55 11.17 -16.71 3.16
C ILE A 55 10.51 -15.87 2.09
N VAL A 56 11.31 -15.07 1.36
CA VAL A 56 10.89 -14.43 0.12
C VAL A 56 11.12 -15.43 -1.02
N SER A 57 10.14 -15.62 -1.90
CA SER A 57 10.26 -16.49 -3.07
C SER A 57 11.35 -16.01 -4.03
N THR A 58 11.81 -16.90 -4.92
CA THR A 58 12.90 -16.61 -5.87
C THR A 58 12.54 -15.56 -6.92
N ASP A 59 11.25 -15.47 -7.28
CA ASP A 59 10.70 -14.40 -8.12
C ASP A 59 10.54 -13.06 -7.36
N LYS A 60 10.79 -13.06 -6.05
CA LYS A 60 10.67 -11.91 -5.15
C LYS A 60 9.27 -11.31 -5.07
N MET A 61 8.24 -12.11 -5.36
CA MET A 61 6.86 -11.66 -5.36
C MET A 61 6.03 -12.27 -4.24
N SER A 62 6.54 -13.24 -3.49
CA SER A 62 5.79 -13.88 -2.42
C SER A 62 6.61 -13.98 -1.14
N VAL A 63 5.90 -14.07 -0.01
CA VAL A 63 6.52 -14.31 1.29
C VAL A 63 5.74 -15.36 2.04
N LEU A 64 6.47 -16.29 2.63
CA LEU A 64 5.96 -17.36 3.47
C LEU A 64 6.56 -17.23 4.87
N TYR A 65 5.73 -17.30 5.90
CA TYR A 65 6.19 -17.44 7.28
C TYR A 65 6.80 -18.82 7.52
N ASN A 66 8.09 -18.87 7.88
CA ASN A 66 8.89 -20.10 7.85
C ASN A 66 8.91 -20.89 9.18
N GLU A 67 8.52 -20.28 10.31
CA GLU A 67 8.79 -20.86 11.63
C GLU A 67 7.57 -21.09 12.51
N THR A 68 7.80 -21.59 13.72
CA THR A 68 6.82 -21.57 14.82
C THR A 68 7.13 -20.31 15.63
N PRO A 69 6.22 -19.32 15.75
CA PRO A 69 6.50 -18.10 16.50
C PRO A 69 6.84 -18.45 17.95
N GLN A 70 8.04 -18.11 18.40
CA GLN A 70 8.51 -18.34 19.76
C GLN A 70 8.19 -17.14 20.67
N HIS A 71 8.07 -15.94 20.08
CA HIS A 71 7.80 -14.68 20.78
C HIS A 71 6.85 -13.79 19.97
N GLY A 72 6.13 -12.88 20.65
CA GLY A 72 5.20 -11.92 20.01
C GLY A 72 5.86 -10.81 19.17
N HIS A 73 7.15 -10.95 18.88
CA HIS A 73 7.92 -10.06 18.01
C HIS A 73 8.53 -10.79 16.82
N ASP A 74 8.15 -12.04 16.58
CA ASP A 74 8.66 -12.85 15.48
C ASP A 74 7.93 -12.47 14.18
N VAL A 75 7.98 -11.19 13.79
CA VAL A 75 7.29 -10.68 12.60
C VAL A 75 8.23 -10.76 11.40
N GLY A 76 7.77 -11.44 10.36
CA GLY A 76 8.33 -11.37 9.01
C GLY A 76 7.84 -10.11 8.31
N VAL A 77 8.70 -9.13 8.06
CA VAL A 77 8.33 -7.88 7.36
C VAL A 77 9.26 -7.64 6.18
N VAL A 78 8.67 -7.21 5.07
CA VAL A 78 9.38 -6.94 3.83
C VAL A 78 8.87 -5.66 3.19
N GLN A 79 9.80 -4.77 2.85
CA GLN A 79 9.55 -3.59 2.05
C GLN A 79 9.78 -3.90 0.57
N ALA A 80 9.15 -3.14 -0.33
CA ALA A 80 9.55 -3.16 -1.74
C ALA A 80 10.99 -2.64 -1.95
N ASP A 81 11.52 -2.85 -3.14
CA ASP A 81 12.88 -2.46 -3.56
C ASP A 81 13.13 -0.95 -3.59
N CYS A 82 12.10 -0.14 -3.83
CA CYS A 82 12.16 1.32 -3.83
C CYS A 82 10.87 1.94 -3.25
N PRO A 83 10.83 3.25 -2.94
CA PRO A 83 9.64 3.89 -2.40
C PRO A 83 8.56 4.06 -3.47
N ALA A 84 7.31 4.23 -3.03
CA ALA A 84 6.18 4.61 -3.86
C ALA A 84 6.46 5.96 -4.56
N PRO A 85 6.31 6.03 -5.89
CA PRO A 85 6.57 7.24 -6.65
C PRO A 85 5.62 8.38 -6.26
N THR A 86 6.19 9.56 -6.04
CA THR A 86 5.50 10.73 -5.51
C THR A 86 5.09 11.73 -6.57
N ARG A 87 5.64 11.65 -7.79
CA ARG A 87 5.32 12.55 -8.91
C ARG A 87 4.06 12.12 -9.67
N ARG A 88 3.13 11.42 -9.02
CA ARG A 88 1.89 10.89 -9.59
C ARG A 88 0.68 11.33 -8.76
N LEU A 89 -0.53 11.24 -9.32
CA LEU A 89 -1.76 11.55 -8.58
C LEU A 89 -2.04 10.55 -7.46
N ALA A 90 -1.71 9.28 -7.73
CA ALA A 90 -1.84 8.21 -6.77
C ALA A 90 -0.79 7.12 -7.01
N TYR A 91 -0.55 6.32 -5.97
CA TYR A 91 0.16 5.06 -6.03
C TYR A 91 -0.71 3.97 -5.40
N TYR A 92 -0.68 2.75 -5.92
CA TYR A 92 -1.47 1.63 -5.45
C TYR A 92 -0.75 0.31 -5.70
N PHE A 93 -0.85 -0.62 -4.76
CA PHE A 93 -0.40 -1.99 -4.92
C PHE A 93 -1.38 -2.94 -4.22
N GLU A 94 -1.37 -4.20 -4.64
CA GLU A 94 -2.20 -5.25 -4.07
C GLU A 94 -1.35 -6.37 -3.50
N MET A 95 -1.93 -7.07 -2.53
CA MET A 95 -1.44 -8.29 -1.95
C MET A 95 -2.58 -9.31 -2.00
N THR A 96 -2.30 -10.49 -2.53
CA THR A 96 -3.18 -11.65 -2.43
C THR A 96 -2.80 -12.46 -1.20
N VAL A 97 -3.76 -12.71 -0.32
CA VAL A 97 -3.55 -13.61 0.83
C VAL A 97 -3.68 -15.05 0.32
N LYS A 98 -2.55 -15.69 -0.01
CA LYS A 98 -2.54 -17.08 -0.48
C LYS A 98 -2.93 -18.06 0.62
N ASN A 99 -2.49 -17.79 1.84
CA ASN A 99 -2.84 -18.56 3.02
C ASN A 99 -2.80 -17.64 4.25
N ALA A 100 -3.92 -17.50 4.97
CA ALA A 100 -3.98 -16.74 6.22
C ALA A 100 -3.29 -17.45 7.39
N GLY A 101 -2.82 -18.68 7.21
CA GLY A 101 -2.12 -19.43 8.24
C GLY A 101 -2.97 -19.65 9.49
N GLN A 102 -2.33 -19.70 10.65
CA GLN A 102 -3.01 -20.03 11.91
C GLN A 102 -3.84 -18.89 12.48
N LYS A 103 -3.35 -17.65 12.35
CA LYS A 103 -3.95 -16.49 13.03
C LYS A 103 -4.36 -15.35 12.08
N GLY A 104 -3.97 -15.37 10.80
CA GLY A 104 -4.34 -14.32 9.85
C GLY A 104 -3.71 -12.96 10.15
N GLN A 105 -2.58 -12.92 10.85
CA GLN A 105 -1.89 -11.69 11.29
C GLN A 105 -1.01 -11.13 10.17
N VAL A 106 -1.62 -11.03 8.99
CA VAL A 106 -1.02 -10.48 7.77
C VAL A 106 -1.38 -9.00 7.68
N THR A 107 -0.41 -8.18 7.29
CA THR A 107 -0.59 -6.73 7.22
C THR A 107 -0.08 -6.17 5.90
N ILE A 108 -0.82 -5.21 5.36
CA ILE A 108 -0.43 -4.41 4.20
C ILE A 108 -0.39 -2.92 4.56
N GLY A 109 0.60 -2.19 4.04
CA GLY A 109 0.63 -0.74 4.19
C GLY A 109 1.93 -0.10 3.73
N PHE A 110 2.31 0.97 4.44
CA PHE A 110 3.44 1.82 4.09
C PHE A 110 4.34 2.11 5.28
N THR A 111 5.65 2.08 5.05
CA THR A 111 6.66 2.37 6.07
C THR A 111 7.78 3.25 5.52
N MET A 112 8.55 3.91 6.38
CA MET A 112 9.77 4.65 5.97
C MET A 112 10.96 3.72 5.71
N GLN A 113 11.97 4.21 4.98
CA GLN A 113 13.20 3.47 4.66
C GLN A 113 13.86 2.78 5.87
N HIS A 114 13.91 3.45 7.02
CA HIS A 114 14.52 2.93 8.24
C HIS A 114 13.49 2.39 9.24
N PHE A 115 12.41 1.79 8.73
CA PHE A 115 11.41 1.15 9.58
C PHE A 115 12.04 0.05 10.43
N LYS A 116 11.63 0.00 11.70
CA LYS A 116 12.12 -1.00 12.65
C LYS A 116 11.61 -2.37 12.24
N MET A 117 12.53 -3.21 11.79
CA MET A 117 12.23 -4.59 11.44
C MET A 117 11.66 -5.37 12.63
N ARG A 118 10.94 -6.47 12.34
CA ARG A 118 10.22 -7.30 13.33
C ARG A 118 9.03 -6.60 13.99
N ARG A 119 8.44 -5.64 13.28
CA ARG A 119 7.22 -4.94 13.66
C ARG A 119 6.28 -4.94 12.46
N GLN A 120 4.98 -4.97 12.71
CA GLN A 120 4.01 -4.82 11.63
C GLN A 120 3.86 -3.33 11.25
N PRO A 121 3.59 -3.00 9.98
CA PRO A 121 3.23 -1.65 9.57
C PRO A 121 2.13 -1.07 10.47
N GLY A 122 2.33 0.16 10.94
CA GLY A 122 1.44 0.86 11.86
C GLY A 122 1.76 0.68 13.35
N TRP A 123 2.62 -0.26 13.74
CA TRP A 123 3.02 -0.43 15.15
C TRP A 123 4.10 0.55 15.62
N GLU A 124 4.82 1.19 14.70
CA GLU A 124 5.89 2.13 14.98
C GLU A 124 5.61 3.47 14.31
N ALA A 125 6.13 4.56 14.86
CA ALA A 125 5.96 5.89 14.28
C ALA A 125 6.39 5.93 12.79
N ASN A 126 5.75 6.80 12.02
CA ASN A 126 5.98 6.93 10.58
C ASN A 126 5.71 5.65 9.77
N SER A 127 4.72 4.86 10.21
CA SER A 127 4.18 3.74 9.45
C SER A 127 2.66 3.68 9.54
N CYS A 128 2.04 3.07 8.54
CA CYS A 128 0.60 2.86 8.45
C CYS A 128 0.34 1.43 7.94
N GLY A 129 -0.61 0.72 8.53
CA GLY A 129 -0.93 -0.65 8.14
C GLY A 129 -2.38 -1.04 8.46
N TYR A 130 -2.97 -1.82 7.56
CA TYR A 130 -4.27 -2.45 7.72
C TYR A 130 -4.06 -3.95 8.00
N HIS A 131 -4.58 -4.42 9.13
CA HIS A 131 -4.28 -5.73 9.72
C HIS A 131 -5.42 -6.73 9.45
N GLY A 132 -5.06 -7.96 9.09
CA GLY A 132 -6.01 -8.96 8.61
C GLY A 132 -6.81 -9.66 9.69
N ASP A 133 -6.23 -9.82 10.88
CA ASP A 133 -6.81 -10.57 12.00
C ASP A 133 -7.92 -9.80 12.73
N ASP A 134 -7.81 -8.49 12.82
CA ASP A 134 -8.77 -7.61 13.50
C ASP A 134 -9.51 -6.64 12.58
N GLY A 135 -9.02 -6.43 11.34
CA GLY A 135 -9.57 -5.43 10.42
C GLY A 135 -9.26 -3.99 10.84
N TYR A 136 -8.30 -3.79 11.73
CA TYR A 136 -7.97 -2.48 12.26
C TYR A 136 -6.90 -1.78 11.44
N LEU A 137 -6.93 -0.46 11.53
CA LEU A 137 -5.90 0.41 11.00
C LEU A 137 -4.96 0.84 12.13
N TYR A 138 -3.66 0.69 11.89
CA TYR A 138 -2.60 1.13 12.78
C TYR A 138 -1.77 2.20 12.07
N HIS A 139 -1.48 3.31 12.74
CA HIS A 139 -0.77 4.46 12.13
C HIS A 139 0.31 5.08 13.04
N GLY A 140 0.98 4.24 13.82
CA GLY A 140 2.25 4.54 14.49
C GLY A 140 2.19 4.73 16.00
N GLN A 141 1.06 4.42 16.63
CA GLN A 141 0.90 4.50 18.09
C GLN A 141 0.74 3.12 18.76
N GLY A 142 0.85 2.02 18.01
CA GLY A 142 0.71 0.65 18.54
C GLY A 142 -0.72 0.27 18.98
N LYS A 143 -1.64 1.22 19.03
CA LYS A 143 -3.08 1.00 19.25
C LYS A 143 -3.80 1.09 17.90
N GLY A 144 -4.54 0.04 17.56
CA GLY A 144 -5.35 -0.02 16.35
C GLY A 144 -6.70 0.68 16.53
N GLU A 145 -7.26 1.13 15.41
CA GLU A 145 -8.59 1.71 15.32
C GLU A 145 -9.47 0.87 14.39
N SER A 146 -10.74 0.71 14.75
CA SER A 146 -11.70 0.03 13.88
C SER A 146 -11.78 0.74 12.54
N PHE A 147 -11.63 -0.02 11.45
CA PHE A 147 -11.49 0.55 10.11
C PHE A 147 -12.24 -0.24 9.05
N GLY A 148 -11.95 -1.53 8.92
CA GLY A 148 -12.51 -2.38 7.89
C GLY A 148 -12.91 -3.76 8.40
N PRO A 149 -13.41 -4.63 7.50
CA PRO A 149 -13.57 -6.05 7.82
C PRO A 149 -12.19 -6.70 8.02
N THR A 150 -12.15 -7.89 8.60
CA THR A 150 -10.96 -8.75 8.53
C THR A 150 -10.73 -9.22 7.09
N PHE A 151 -9.55 -9.73 6.78
CA PHE A 151 -9.23 -10.36 5.50
C PHE A 151 -8.44 -11.66 5.68
N THR A 152 -8.64 -12.60 4.77
CA THR A 152 -8.17 -13.98 4.93
C THR A 152 -7.82 -14.60 3.57
N THR A 153 -7.51 -15.90 3.57
CA THR A 153 -7.17 -16.68 2.38
C THR A 153 -8.11 -16.38 1.20
N ASN A 154 -7.51 -16.13 0.03
CA ASN A 154 -8.11 -15.74 -1.25
C ASN A 154 -8.62 -14.29 -1.35
N ASP A 155 -8.52 -13.48 -0.30
CA ASP A 155 -8.79 -12.05 -0.42
C ASP A 155 -7.63 -11.34 -1.16
N ILE A 156 -7.98 -10.40 -2.02
CA ILE A 156 -7.06 -9.42 -2.61
C ILE A 156 -7.22 -8.12 -1.84
N VAL A 157 -6.16 -7.67 -1.18
CA VAL A 157 -6.17 -6.46 -0.35
C VAL A 157 -5.21 -5.45 -0.95
N GLY A 158 -5.68 -4.23 -1.16
CA GLY A 158 -4.86 -3.16 -1.73
C GLY A 158 -4.59 -2.05 -0.74
N ALA A 159 -3.46 -1.38 -0.92
CA ALA A 159 -3.10 -0.18 -0.21
C ALA A 159 -2.61 0.87 -1.20
N GLY A 160 -3.04 2.11 -1.01
CA GLY A 160 -2.68 3.20 -1.88
C GLY A 160 -2.49 4.53 -1.17
N ILE A 161 -1.85 5.43 -1.89
CA ILE A 161 -1.64 6.82 -1.51
C ILE A 161 -2.34 7.68 -2.55
N ASN A 162 -3.28 8.51 -2.11
CA ASN A 162 -3.80 9.61 -2.91
C ASN A 162 -2.99 10.87 -2.58
N TYR A 163 -2.14 11.31 -3.51
CA TYR A 163 -1.28 12.48 -3.29
C TYR A 163 -2.03 13.79 -3.43
N ALA A 164 -3.18 13.82 -4.11
CA ALA A 164 -4.00 15.01 -4.26
C ALA A 164 -4.78 15.33 -2.97
N THR A 165 -5.32 14.30 -2.29
CA THR A 165 -6.05 14.47 -1.02
C THR A 165 -5.17 14.26 0.22
N HIS A 166 -3.92 13.84 0.04
CA HIS A 166 -3.01 13.45 1.12
C HIS A 166 -3.62 12.39 2.04
N GLU A 167 -4.13 11.31 1.44
CA GLU A 167 -4.74 10.20 2.16
C GLU A 167 -4.07 8.88 1.82
N PHE A 168 -4.00 7.97 2.80
CA PHE A 168 -3.92 6.54 2.51
C PHE A 168 -5.33 6.01 2.26
N PHE A 169 -5.44 5.03 1.38
CA PHE A 169 -6.68 4.30 1.17
C PHE A 169 -6.42 2.80 1.06
N PHE A 170 -7.41 1.99 1.41
CA PHE A 170 -7.31 0.54 1.37
C PHE A 170 -8.50 -0.06 0.66
N THR A 171 -8.27 -1.18 -0.01
CA THR A 171 -9.29 -1.92 -0.74
C THR A 171 -9.30 -3.38 -0.31
N LYS A 172 -10.43 -4.04 -0.51
CA LYS A 172 -10.58 -5.49 -0.39
C LYS A 172 -11.44 -5.98 -1.53
N ASN A 173 -10.95 -6.93 -2.32
CA ASN A 173 -11.63 -7.52 -3.47
C ASN A 173 -12.18 -6.42 -4.40
N ALA A 174 -11.30 -5.50 -4.79
CA ALA A 174 -11.58 -4.31 -5.60
C ALA A 174 -12.55 -3.27 -5.01
N LYS A 175 -13.04 -3.45 -3.78
CA LYS A 175 -13.92 -2.48 -3.10
C LYS A 175 -13.13 -1.60 -2.13
N LEU A 176 -13.33 -0.28 -2.20
CA LEU A 176 -12.80 0.66 -1.22
C LEU A 176 -13.33 0.34 0.19
N ILE A 177 -12.41 0.20 1.15
CA ILE A 177 -12.72 0.00 2.57
C ILE A 177 -12.82 1.36 3.27
N GLY A 178 -11.84 2.22 3.07
CA GLY A 178 -11.82 3.55 3.68
C GLY A 178 -10.54 4.32 3.37
N THR A 179 -10.48 5.54 3.88
CA THR A 179 -9.32 6.43 3.78
C THR A 179 -8.90 6.94 5.16
N VAL A 180 -7.65 7.37 5.27
CA VAL A 180 -7.10 8.03 6.46
C VAL A 180 -6.09 9.10 6.04
N ALA A 181 -6.01 10.19 6.78
CA ALA A 181 -5.04 11.25 6.50
C ALA A 181 -3.59 10.72 6.52
N LYS A 182 -2.83 11.02 5.47
CA LYS A 182 -1.41 10.73 5.35
C LYS A 182 -0.60 11.80 6.07
N VAL A 183 -0.45 11.66 7.37
CA VAL A 183 0.38 12.56 8.19
C VAL A 183 1.89 12.30 8.05
N ILE A 184 2.28 11.16 7.47
CA ILE A 184 3.68 10.75 7.31
C ILE A 184 4.32 11.47 6.13
N LYS A 185 5.43 12.18 6.39
CA LYS A 185 6.21 12.93 5.40
C LYS A 185 7.38 12.07 4.88
N GLY A 186 7.85 12.34 3.67
CA GLY A 186 9.01 11.65 3.08
C GLY A 186 8.68 10.38 2.29
N PRO A 187 9.71 9.67 1.78
CA PRO A 187 9.55 8.48 0.96
C PRO A 187 8.92 7.34 1.76
N LEU A 188 7.92 6.69 1.16
CA LEU A 188 7.21 5.56 1.77
C LEU A 188 7.36 4.32 0.91
N TYR A 189 7.70 3.22 1.53
CA TYR A 189 7.86 1.93 0.90
C TYR A 189 6.57 1.13 1.06
N PRO A 190 6.03 0.55 -0.03
CA PRO A 190 5.05 -0.53 0.07
C PRO A 190 5.62 -1.62 0.98
N THR A 191 4.85 -2.04 1.97
CA THR A 191 5.33 -2.95 3.01
C THR A 191 4.24 -3.95 3.35
N ILE A 192 4.67 -5.19 3.51
CA ILE A 192 3.82 -6.32 3.86
C ILE A 192 4.48 -7.14 4.97
N ALA A 193 3.67 -7.71 5.85
CA ALA A 193 4.15 -8.44 7.01
C ALA A 193 3.30 -9.68 7.32
N VAL A 194 3.96 -10.69 7.89
CA VAL A 194 3.42 -11.96 8.41
C VAL A 194 3.93 -12.19 9.83
N HIS A 195 3.17 -12.90 10.64
CA HIS A 195 3.45 -13.09 12.06
C HIS A 195 3.00 -14.44 12.62
N SER A 196 2.28 -15.26 11.84
CA SER A 196 1.89 -16.59 12.30
C SER A 196 2.17 -17.69 11.29
N LYS A 197 2.23 -18.91 11.81
CA LYS A 197 2.60 -20.11 11.07
C LYS A 197 1.73 -20.29 9.82
N ASN A 198 2.39 -20.64 8.72
CA ASN A 198 1.79 -20.91 7.39
C ASN A 198 1.16 -19.70 6.70
N GLU A 199 1.36 -18.48 7.21
CA GLU A 199 0.91 -17.31 6.46
C GLU A 199 1.74 -17.15 5.19
N GLU A 200 1.06 -16.97 4.06
CA GLU A 200 1.65 -16.78 2.74
C GLU A 200 0.89 -15.71 1.97
N TYR A 201 1.63 -14.82 1.32
CA TYR A 201 1.07 -13.82 0.42
C TYR A 201 1.89 -13.65 -0.86
N SER A 202 1.29 -13.01 -1.86
CA SER A 202 1.94 -12.56 -3.11
C SER A 202 1.45 -11.22 -3.60
#